data_AF-A0A9E1KXX5-F1
#
_entry.id   AF-A0A9E1KXX5-F1
#
_cell.length_a   1.000
_cell.length_b   1.000
_cell.length_c   1.000
_cell.angle_alpha   90.00
_cell.angle_beta   90.00
_cell.angle_gamma   90.00
#
_symmetry.space_group_name_H-M   'P 1'
#
loop_
_entity.id
_entity.type
_entity.pdbx_description
1 polymer ?
#
loop_
_entity_poly.entity_id
_entity_poly.type
_entity_poly.pdbx_seq_one_letter_code
_entity_poly.pdbx_strand_id
1 'polypeptide(L)'
;MKKTWDNLVIDQTFETLIDTTGVVLDQYHLYQFQRITKRYPVLNFFIELLEYLEKELLVQWKIKQENGLNQMFEHQRCWYHAEVRSQGRFFELWNCFVAEYLKTSTVYPMVLENDSWKSIILIAMSDRKKIADIIANPNESSSNFQKFIHFYKSLYFIDPVNHVLSFLNIVELGLGFRPEIMEPVAQKIESEEIKNISPALRSLADSLCDRDHWEKADKILQDFWLLHNEDV
;
A
#
# COMPACT_ATOMS: atom_id res chain seq x y z
N MET A 1 -39.48 -9.29 -0.84
CA MET A 1 -39.03 -8.16 0.01
C MET A 1 -38.13 -7.26 -0.83
N LYS A 2 -38.32 -5.94 -0.84
CA LYS A 2 -37.32 -5.01 -1.40
C LYS A 2 -36.07 -5.12 -0.52
N LYS A 3 -34.91 -5.46 -1.09
CA LYS A 3 -33.64 -5.38 -0.36
C LYS A 3 -33.46 -3.91 0.07
N THR A 4 -33.41 -3.68 1.38
CA THR A 4 -33.04 -2.38 1.95
C THR A 4 -31.54 -2.41 2.22
N TRP A 5 -30.79 -1.62 1.46
CA TRP A 5 -29.35 -1.48 1.65
C TRP A 5 -29.07 -0.53 2.80
N ASP A 6 -28.07 -0.87 3.62
CA ASP A 6 -27.57 0.00 4.67
C ASP A 6 -26.67 1.08 4.05
N ASN A 7 -27.28 2.22 3.72
CA ASN A 7 -26.56 3.34 3.08
C ASN A 7 -25.46 3.88 3.99
N LEU A 8 -25.66 3.87 5.31
CA LEU A 8 -24.69 4.44 6.24
C LEU A 8 -23.40 3.63 6.24
N VAL A 9 -23.50 2.30 6.25
CA VAL A 9 -22.33 1.41 6.19
C VAL A 9 -21.61 1.52 4.84
N ILE A 10 -22.36 1.62 3.74
CA ILE A 10 -21.78 1.81 2.40
C ILE A 10 -21.00 3.13 2.36
N ASP A 11 -21.57 4.20 2.89
CA ASP A 11 -20.97 5.54 2.88
C ASP A 11 -19.68 5.56 3.68
N GLN A 12 -19.71 5.01 4.89
CA GLN A 12 -18.53 4.89 5.74
C GLN A 12 -17.42 4.07 5.09
N THR A 13 -17.76 3.01 4.36
CA THR A 13 -16.76 2.18 3.66
C THR A 13 -16.10 2.96 2.52
N PHE A 14 -16.89 3.69 1.72
CA PHE A 14 -16.36 4.56 0.66
C PHE A 14 -15.48 5.66 1.21
N GLU A 15 -15.96 6.41 2.21
CA GLU A 15 -15.21 7.50 2.83
C GLU A 15 -13.89 6.98 3.41
N THR A 16 -13.94 5.88 4.16
CA THR A 16 -12.73 5.27 4.73
C THR A 16 -11.72 4.91 3.65
N LEU A 17 -12.15 4.24 2.57
CA LEU A 17 -11.26 3.82 1.48
C LEU A 17 -10.72 5.01 0.69
N ILE A 18 -11.56 5.99 0.36
CA ILE A 18 -11.15 7.21 -0.36
C ILE A 18 -10.16 7.99 0.48
N ASP A 19 -10.44 8.21 1.78
CA ASP A 19 -9.57 8.98 2.66
C ASP A 19 -8.22 8.30 2.85
N THR A 20 -8.20 6.99 3.14
CA THR A 20 -6.92 6.27 3.31
C THR A 20 -6.11 6.19 2.02
N THR A 21 -6.76 6.00 0.87
CA THR A 21 -6.08 6.02 -0.44
C THR A 21 -5.54 7.41 -0.76
N GLY A 22 -6.40 8.44 -0.63
CA GLY A 22 -6.09 9.82 -0.93
C GLY A 22 -4.95 10.36 -0.07
N VAL A 23 -4.93 10.08 1.24
CA VAL A 23 -3.83 10.50 2.13
C VAL A 23 -2.47 9.97 1.64
N VAL A 24 -2.39 8.70 1.23
CA VAL A 24 -1.15 8.11 0.72
C VAL A 24 -0.75 8.74 -0.62
N LEU A 25 -1.70 8.91 -1.54
CA LEU A 25 -1.44 9.45 -2.88
C LEU A 25 -1.12 10.95 -2.86
N ASP A 26 -1.80 11.73 -2.01
CA ASP A 26 -1.50 13.15 -1.81
C ASP A 26 -0.07 13.33 -1.32
N GLN A 27 0.34 12.57 -0.29
CA GLN A 27 1.72 12.58 0.19
C GLN A 27 2.70 12.17 -0.92
N TYR A 28 2.39 11.10 -1.66
CA TYR A 28 3.22 10.61 -2.75
C TYR A 28 3.45 11.67 -3.85
N HIS A 29 2.38 12.35 -4.29
CA HIS A 29 2.44 13.34 -5.35
C HIS A 29 3.01 14.68 -4.87
N LEU A 30 2.54 15.19 -3.73
CA LEU A 30 3.00 16.48 -3.17
C LEU A 30 4.49 16.44 -2.82
N TYR A 31 4.97 15.32 -2.30
CA TYR A 31 6.37 15.15 -1.91
C TYR A 31 7.25 14.57 -3.02
N GLN A 32 6.68 14.28 -4.20
CA GLN A 32 7.37 13.75 -5.38
C GLN A 32 8.15 12.45 -5.09
N PHE A 33 7.56 11.55 -4.30
CA PHE A 33 8.20 10.31 -3.84
C PHE A 33 8.26 9.18 -4.88
N GLN A 34 8.00 9.49 -6.15
CA GLN A 34 8.15 8.57 -7.28
C GLN A 34 9.56 7.97 -7.37
N ARG A 35 10.58 8.72 -6.94
CA ARG A 35 11.97 8.22 -6.93
C ARG A 35 12.21 7.14 -5.88
N ILE A 36 11.43 7.14 -4.80
CA ILE A 36 11.48 6.12 -3.74
C ILE A 36 10.83 4.85 -4.25
N THR A 37 9.57 4.95 -4.68
CA THR A 37 8.76 3.79 -5.04
C THR A 37 9.35 3.06 -6.24
N LYS A 38 9.91 3.76 -7.23
CA LYS A 38 10.62 3.14 -8.36
C LYS A 38 11.80 2.25 -7.95
N ARG A 39 12.45 2.51 -6.80
CA ARG A 39 13.56 1.69 -6.29
C ARG A 39 13.07 0.44 -5.54
N TYR A 40 11.77 0.33 -5.29
CA TYR A 40 11.11 -0.78 -4.61
C TYR A 40 9.89 -1.26 -5.42
N PRO A 41 10.06 -2.26 -6.31
CA PRO A 41 8.99 -2.72 -7.20
C PRO A 41 7.65 -3.00 -6.50
N VAL A 42 7.69 -3.64 -5.33
CA VAL A 42 6.50 -3.88 -4.50
C VAL A 42 5.75 -2.61 -4.10
N LEU A 43 6.48 -1.53 -3.74
CA LEU A 43 5.87 -0.23 -3.43
C LEU A 43 5.37 0.45 -4.68
N ASN A 44 6.10 0.37 -5.80
CA ASN A 44 5.67 0.94 -7.07
C ASN A 44 4.34 0.35 -7.53
N PHE A 45 4.22 -0.98 -7.57
CA PHE A 45 2.97 -1.64 -7.94
C PHE A 45 1.84 -1.36 -6.96
N PHE A 46 2.13 -1.28 -5.66
CA PHE A 46 1.11 -0.91 -4.68
C PHE A 46 0.60 0.52 -4.89
N ILE A 47 1.48 1.49 -5.14
CA ILE A 47 1.07 2.87 -5.44
C ILE A 47 0.27 2.96 -6.74
N GLU A 48 0.68 2.26 -7.80
CA GLU A 48 -0.10 2.22 -9.05
C GLU A 48 -1.49 1.60 -8.84
N LEU A 49 -1.58 0.59 -7.97
CA LEU A 49 -2.85 0.00 -7.58
C LEU A 49 -3.72 0.99 -6.79
N LEU A 50 -3.14 1.75 -5.85
CA LEU A 50 -3.85 2.82 -5.14
C LEU A 50 -4.34 3.91 -6.10
N GLU A 51 -3.51 4.36 -7.05
CA GLU A 51 -3.91 5.34 -8.07
C GLU A 51 -5.08 4.84 -8.94
N TYR A 52 -5.12 3.54 -9.25
CA TYR A 52 -6.24 2.93 -9.94
C TYR A 52 -7.49 2.90 -9.05
N LEU A 53 -7.33 2.41 -7.82
CA LEU A 53 -8.41 2.29 -6.84
C LEU A 53 -9.08 3.63 -6.55
N GLU A 54 -8.31 4.69 -6.33
CA GLU A 54 -8.83 6.03 -6.08
C GLU A 54 -9.74 6.49 -7.21
N LYS A 55 -9.28 6.37 -8.47
CA LYS A 55 -10.05 6.79 -9.64
C LYS A 55 -11.39 6.07 -9.72
N GLU A 56 -11.37 4.75 -9.54
CA GLU A 56 -12.58 3.94 -9.62
C GLU A 56 -13.52 4.18 -8.43
N LEU A 57 -12.98 4.32 -7.21
CA LEU A 57 -13.75 4.69 -6.01
C LEU A 57 -14.43 6.05 -6.17
N LEU A 58 -13.74 7.06 -6.68
CA LEU A 58 -14.30 8.40 -6.90
C LEU A 58 -15.41 8.38 -7.97
N VAL A 59 -15.25 7.58 -9.03
CA VAL A 59 -16.29 7.40 -10.05
C VAL A 59 -17.52 6.74 -9.45
N GLN A 60 -17.35 5.62 -8.73
CA GLN A 60 -18.46 4.92 -8.08
C GLN A 60 -19.17 5.81 -7.06
N TRP A 61 -18.40 6.54 -6.24
CA TRP A 61 -18.93 7.48 -5.25
C TRP A 61 -19.75 8.57 -5.91
N LYS A 62 -19.23 9.19 -6.98
CA LYS A 62 -19.95 10.22 -7.74
C LYS A 62 -21.26 9.69 -8.31
N ILE A 63 -21.24 8.54 -8.98
CA ILE A 63 -22.45 7.92 -9.55
C ILE A 63 -23.47 7.65 -8.45
N LYS A 64 -23.03 7.15 -7.29
CA LYS A 64 -23.92 6.93 -6.15
C LYS A 64 -24.57 8.23 -5.67
N GLN A 65 -23.81 9.31 -5.53
CA GLN A 65 -24.34 10.60 -5.06
C GLN A 65 -25.30 11.23 -6.08
N GLU A 66 -24.99 11.14 -7.38
CA GLU A 66 -25.77 11.79 -8.45
C GLU A 66 -26.96 10.95 -8.94
N ASN A 67 -26.85 9.62 -8.92
CA ASN A 67 -27.80 8.71 -9.58
C ASN A 67 -28.31 7.57 -8.68
N GLY A 68 -27.78 7.43 -7.47
CA GLY A 68 -28.18 6.43 -6.50
C GLY A 68 -27.54 5.06 -6.71
N LEU A 69 -27.82 4.15 -5.76
CA LEU A 69 -27.16 2.83 -5.66
C LEU A 69 -27.36 1.94 -6.89
N ASN A 70 -28.55 1.94 -7.50
CA ASN A 70 -28.82 1.06 -8.64
C ASN A 70 -27.90 1.37 -9.84
N GLN A 71 -27.52 2.63 -10.01
CA GLN A 71 -26.70 3.08 -11.12
C GLN A 71 -25.23 2.82 -10.82
N MET A 72 -24.82 2.96 -9.56
CA MET A 72 -23.52 2.48 -9.09
C MET A 72 -23.38 0.97 -9.30
N PHE A 73 -24.41 0.17 -9.02
CA PHE A 73 -24.39 -1.28 -9.23
C PHE A 73 -24.33 -1.68 -10.72
N GLU A 74 -24.98 -0.93 -11.61
CA GLU A 74 -24.81 -1.10 -13.05
C GLU A 74 -23.38 -0.79 -13.50
N HIS A 75 -22.81 0.32 -13.01
CA HIS A 75 -21.42 0.68 -13.26
C HIS A 75 -20.45 -0.41 -12.80
N GLN A 76 -20.60 -0.92 -11.57
CA GLN A 76 -19.76 -1.99 -11.02
C GLN A 76 -19.82 -3.28 -11.87
N ARG A 77 -21.00 -3.64 -12.39
CA ARG A 77 -21.16 -4.78 -13.30
C ARG A 77 -20.44 -4.55 -14.62
N CYS A 78 -20.62 -3.38 -15.22
CA CYS A 78 -19.92 -3.00 -16.45
C CYS A 78 -18.40 -2.99 -16.27
N TRP A 79 -17.92 -2.37 -15.19
CA TRP A 79 -16.52 -2.32 -14.80
C TRP A 79 -15.93 -3.73 -14.65
N TYR A 80 -16.56 -4.60 -13.86
CA TYR A 80 -16.07 -5.96 -13.63
C TYR A 80 -16.02 -6.78 -14.93
N HIS A 81 -17.07 -6.68 -15.77
CA HIS A 81 -17.08 -7.37 -17.05
C HIS A 81 -16.02 -6.86 -18.02
N ALA A 82 -15.70 -5.57 -17.99
CA ALA A 82 -14.58 -5.03 -18.75
C ALA A 82 -13.26 -5.62 -18.22
N GLU A 83 -13.05 -5.56 -16.91
CA GLU A 83 -11.82 -6.02 -16.28
C GLU A 83 -11.53 -7.51 -16.53
N VAL A 84 -12.55 -8.37 -16.49
CA VAL A 84 -12.38 -9.82 -16.75
C VAL A 84 -12.19 -10.14 -18.23
N ARG A 85 -12.82 -9.39 -19.15
CA ARG A 85 -12.81 -9.72 -20.59
C ARG A 85 -11.61 -9.16 -21.35
N SER A 86 -11.04 -8.03 -20.92
CA SER A 86 -10.08 -7.28 -21.74
C SER A 86 -8.67 -7.19 -21.15
N GLN A 87 -8.26 -8.12 -20.28
CA GLN A 87 -7.04 -7.96 -19.46
C GLN A 87 -7.09 -6.62 -18.70
N GLY A 88 -8.10 -6.50 -17.84
CA GLY A 88 -8.31 -5.33 -17.02
C GLY A 88 -7.08 -4.91 -16.23
N ARG A 89 -6.86 -3.60 -16.15
CA ARG A 89 -5.68 -3.02 -15.50
C ARG A 89 -5.69 -3.25 -13.99
N PHE A 90 -6.86 -3.38 -13.35
CA PHE A 90 -6.95 -3.63 -11.92
C PHE A 90 -6.36 -5.00 -11.56
N PHE A 91 -6.84 -6.06 -12.20
CA PHE A 91 -6.37 -7.42 -11.91
C PHE A 91 -4.91 -7.62 -12.33
N GLU A 92 -4.47 -6.96 -13.41
CA GLU A 92 -3.06 -6.94 -13.80
C GLU A 92 -2.18 -6.31 -12.70
N LEU A 93 -2.52 -5.10 -12.24
CA LEU A 93 -1.79 -4.41 -11.18
C LEU A 93 -1.78 -5.22 -9.88
N TRP A 94 -2.92 -5.80 -9.51
CA TRP A 94 -3.02 -6.68 -8.35
C TRP A 94 -2.09 -7.89 -8.47
N ASN A 95 -2.09 -8.58 -9.61
CA ASN A 95 -1.25 -9.75 -9.82
C ASN A 95 0.24 -9.39 -9.80
N CYS A 96 0.62 -8.26 -10.40
CA CYS A 96 1.99 -7.73 -10.34
C CYS A 96 2.40 -7.38 -8.90
N PHE A 97 1.52 -6.71 -8.15
CA PHE A 97 1.74 -6.41 -6.73
C PHE A 97 1.94 -7.70 -5.93
N VAL A 98 1.05 -8.67 -6.03
CA VAL A 98 1.15 -9.92 -5.26
C VAL A 98 2.39 -10.71 -5.64
N ALA A 99 2.77 -10.77 -6.92
CA ALA A 99 3.99 -11.45 -7.36
C ALA A 99 5.25 -10.80 -6.73
N GLU A 100 5.36 -9.47 -6.77
CA GLU A 100 6.49 -8.79 -6.13
C GLU A 100 6.41 -8.83 -4.60
N TYR A 101 5.21 -8.84 -4.00
CA TYR A 101 5.01 -8.96 -2.56
C TYR A 101 5.50 -10.32 -2.04
N LEU A 102 5.10 -11.41 -2.69
CA LEU A 102 5.55 -12.78 -2.35
C LEU A 102 7.06 -12.96 -2.58
N LYS A 103 7.60 -12.38 -3.65
CA LYS A 103 9.04 -12.39 -3.90
C LYS A 103 9.80 -11.60 -2.84
N THR A 104 9.30 -10.44 -2.45
CA THR A 104 9.95 -9.61 -1.43
C THR A 104 9.86 -10.29 -0.05
N SER A 105 8.73 -10.90 0.31
CA SER A 105 8.57 -11.57 1.60
C SER A 105 9.40 -12.86 1.74
N THR A 106 9.80 -13.48 0.62
CA THR A 106 10.67 -14.66 0.59
C THR A 106 12.16 -14.31 0.57
N VAL A 107 12.53 -13.18 -0.03
CA VAL A 107 13.92 -12.73 -0.18
C VAL A 107 14.40 -11.89 1.01
N TYR A 108 13.52 -11.08 1.60
CA TYR A 108 13.90 -10.17 2.67
C TYR A 108 13.69 -10.80 4.06
N PRO A 109 14.61 -10.54 5.02
CA PRO A 109 14.44 -10.99 6.40
C PRO A 109 13.13 -10.43 6.98
N MET A 110 12.22 -11.29 7.44
CA MET A 110 11.03 -10.84 8.17
C MET A 110 11.44 -10.25 9.52
N VAL A 111 11.52 -8.92 9.61
CA VAL A 111 11.87 -8.22 10.84
C VAL A 111 10.74 -8.26 11.87
N LEU A 112 9.48 -8.40 11.42
CA LEU A 112 8.31 -8.65 12.25
C LEU A 112 7.74 -10.03 11.91
N GLU A 113 7.63 -10.90 12.92
CA GLU A 113 7.33 -12.34 12.74
C GLU A 113 5.97 -12.63 12.09
N ASN A 114 5.02 -11.69 12.11
CA ASN A 114 3.65 -11.90 11.62
C ASN A 114 3.14 -10.81 10.66
N ASP A 115 4.02 -9.95 10.14
CA ASP A 115 3.60 -8.87 9.24
C ASP A 115 4.67 -8.57 8.18
N SER A 116 4.54 -9.24 7.04
CA SER A 116 5.48 -9.10 5.93
C SER A 116 5.41 -7.72 5.30
N TRP A 117 4.22 -7.12 5.21
CA TRP A 117 4.08 -5.77 4.67
C TRP A 117 4.80 -4.74 5.51
N LYS A 118 4.57 -4.70 6.83
CA LYS A 118 5.27 -3.78 7.73
C LYS A 118 6.77 -4.02 7.73
N SER A 119 7.20 -5.28 7.64
CA SER A 119 8.62 -5.62 7.49
C SER A 119 9.22 -5.00 6.22
N ILE A 120 8.53 -5.12 5.08
CA ILE A 120 8.94 -4.51 3.81
C ILE A 120 9.06 -2.99 3.93
N ILE A 121 8.08 -2.34 4.56
CA ILE A 121 8.07 -0.89 4.78
C ILE A 121 9.27 -0.45 5.62
N LEU A 122 9.53 -1.11 6.75
CA LEU A 122 10.64 -0.79 7.64
C LEU A 122 12.01 -1.02 6.96
N ILE A 123 12.15 -2.10 6.20
CA ILE A 123 13.37 -2.36 5.44
C ILE A 123 13.59 -1.29 4.37
N ALA A 124 12.55 -0.98 3.59
CA ALA A 124 12.64 0.05 2.55
C ALA A 124 12.95 1.44 3.14
N MET A 125 12.40 1.73 4.33
CA MET A 125 12.65 2.95 5.09
C MET A 125 14.09 3.03 5.62
N SER A 126 14.69 1.90 5.97
CA SER A 126 16.03 1.80 6.56
C SER A 126 17.19 1.91 5.55
N ASP A 127 16.94 1.70 4.26
CA ASP A 127 17.97 1.71 3.21
C ASP A 127 18.37 3.14 2.82
N ARG A 128 19.29 3.71 3.61
CA ARG A 128 19.80 5.06 3.40
C ARG A 128 20.38 5.27 2.01
N LYS A 129 21.09 4.27 1.46
CA LYS A 129 21.74 4.37 0.14
C LYS A 129 20.71 4.61 -0.95
N LYS A 130 19.57 3.92 -0.92
CA LYS A 130 18.50 4.09 -1.90
C LYS A 130 17.67 5.36 -1.72
N ILE A 131 17.81 6.12 -0.63
CA ILE A 131 17.00 7.35 -0.39
C ILE A 131 17.85 8.59 -0.08
N ALA A 132 19.18 8.48 -0.13
CA ALA A 132 20.10 9.56 0.22
C ALA A 132 19.86 10.84 -0.59
N ASP A 133 19.52 10.74 -1.88
CA ASP A 133 19.25 11.88 -2.76
C ASP A 133 18.03 12.71 -2.35
N ILE A 134 17.12 12.13 -1.57
CA ILE A 134 15.89 12.79 -1.10
C ILE A 134 16.14 13.51 0.22
N ILE A 135 16.99 12.93 1.08
CA ILE A 135 17.30 13.46 2.40
C ILE A 135 18.46 14.48 2.35
N ALA A 136 19.35 14.36 1.37
CA ALA A 136 20.52 15.22 1.21
C ALA A 136 20.23 16.58 0.55
N ASN A 137 18.97 16.89 0.18
CA ASN A 137 18.67 18.18 -0.45
C ASN A 137 18.94 19.34 0.55
N PRO A 138 20.00 20.15 0.35
CA PRO A 138 20.56 20.99 1.41
C PRO A 138 19.66 22.14 1.87
N ASN A 139 18.69 22.54 1.04
CA ASN A 139 17.86 23.71 1.28
C ASN A 139 16.64 23.42 2.19
N GLU A 140 16.32 22.15 2.47
CA GLU A 140 15.06 21.76 3.15
C GLU A 140 15.17 20.46 3.99
N SER A 141 16.39 20.05 4.35
CA SER A 141 16.68 18.69 4.85
C SER A 141 15.84 18.25 6.07
N SER A 142 15.50 19.15 6.99
CA SER A 142 14.63 18.84 8.13
C SER A 142 13.16 18.60 7.74
N SER A 143 12.62 19.39 6.80
CA SER A 143 11.24 19.27 6.32
C SER A 143 11.05 18.04 5.45
N ASN A 144 12.00 17.74 4.56
CA ASN A 144 11.90 16.60 3.66
C ASN A 144 12.03 15.27 4.38
N PHE A 145 12.84 15.22 5.44
CA PHE A 145 12.91 14.04 6.28
C PHE A 145 11.60 13.79 7.04
N GLN A 146 10.97 14.82 7.59
CA GLN A 146 9.64 14.67 8.22
C GLN A 146 8.56 14.21 7.23
N LYS A 147 8.53 14.77 6.02
CA LYS A 147 7.62 14.32 4.93
C LYS A 147 7.85 12.85 4.60
N PHE A 148 9.12 12.42 4.54
CA PHE A 148 9.50 11.03 4.31
C PHE A 148 8.98 10.10 5.41
N ILE A 149 9.22 10.44 6.68
CA ILE A 149 8.69 9.67 7.82
C ILE A 149 7.16 9.59 7.74
N HIS A 150 6.49 10.70 7.44
CA HIS A 150 5.04 10.75 7.36
C HIS A 150 4.47 9.84 6.27
N PHE A 151 5.10 9.82 5.08
CA PHE A 151 4.70 8.93 4.00
C PHE A 151 4.87 7.45 4.35
N TYR A 152 6.02 7.08 4.90
CA TYR A 152 6.25 5.70 5.33
C TYR A 152 5.34 5.27 6.49
N LYS A 153 4.95 6.20 7.37
CA LYS A 153 3.93 5.94 8.39
C LYS A 153 2.59 5.57 7.77
N SER A 154 2.13 6.32 6.76
CA SER A 154 0.87 6.03 6.06
C SER A 154 0.93 4.65 5.39
N LEU A 155 2.05 4.34 4.72
CA LEU A 155 2.27 3.01 4.14
C LEU A 155 2.37 1.90 5.19
N TYR A 156 2.92 2.16 6.37
CA TYR A 156 3.05 1.16 7.43
C TYR A 156 1.70 0.70 7.99
N PHE A 157 0.73 1.62 8.07
CA PHE A 157 -0.58 1.34 8.67
C PHE A 157 -1.67 0.92 7.67
N ILE A 158 -1.41 1.02 6.38
CA ILE A 158 -2.31 0.44 5.37
C ILE A 158 -2.02 -1.07 5.25
N ASP A 159 -3.08 -1.87 5.18
CA ASP A 159 -2.99 -3.29 4.84
C ASP A 159 -3.41 -3.45 3.38
N PRO A 160 -2.46 -3.73 2.45
CA PRO A 160 -2.76 -3.82 1.03
C PRO A 160 -3.86 -4.81 0.68
N VAL A 161 -3.87 -5.96 1.36
CA VAL A 161 -4.81 -7.05 1.07
C VAL A 161 -6.19 -6.66 1.56
N ASN A 162 -6.30 -6.19 2.80
CA ASN A 162 -7.58 -5.74 3.34
C ASN A 162 -8.14 -4.53 2.58
N HIS A 163 -7.28 -3.63 2.10
CA HIS A 163 -7.68 -2.48 1.31
C HIS A 163 -8.33 -2.89 -0.03
N VAL A 164 -7.69 -3.81 -0.74
CA VAL A 164 -8.20 -4.38 -2.00
C VAL A 164 -9.47 -5.20 -1.78
N LEU A 165 -9.50 -6.03 -0.73
CA LEU A 165 -10.70 -6.81 -0.41
C LEU A 165 -11.88 -5.91 -0.06
N SER A 166 -11.64 -4.81 0.65
CA SER A 166 -12.69 -3.84 0.99
C SER A 166 -13.28 -3.18 -0.26
N PHE A 167 -12.44 -2.81 -1.23
CA PHE A 167 -12.92 -2.34 -2.54
C PHE A 167 -13.76 -3.41 -3.27
N LEU A 168 -13.28 -4.65 -3.32
CA LEU A 168 -14.02 -5.73 -4.00
C LEU A 168 -15.32 -6.10 -3.28
N ASN A 169 -15.40 -5.94 -1.97
CA ASN A 169 -16.65 -6.11 -1.20
C ASN A 169 -17.69 -5.03 -1.59
N ILE A 170 -17.26 -3.80 -1.89
CA ILE A 170 -18.14 -2.76 -2.43
C ILE A 170 -18.65 -3.15 -3.82
N VAL A 171 -17.78 -3.69 -4.67
CA VAL A 171 -18.14 -4.15 -6.02
C VAL A 171 -19.09 -5.35 -5.96
N GLU A 172 -18.90 -6.27 -5.00
CA GLU A 172 -19.77 -7.43 -4.77
C GLU A 172 -21.24 -7.01 -4.57
N LEU A 173 -21.51 -5.84 -3.98
CA LEU A 173 -22.86 -5.33 -3.81
C LEU A 173 -23.60 -5.19 -5.16
N GLY A 174 -22.91 -4.71 -6.19
CA GLY A 174 -23.46 -4.54 -7.53
C GLY A 174 -23.48 -5.82 -8.36
N LEU A 175 -22.51 -6.71 -8.16
CA LEU A 175 -22.45 -8.00 -8.85
C LEU A 175 -23.45 -9.03 -8.30
N GLY A 176 -23.72 -8.98 -7.00
CA GLY A 176 -24.46 -10.03 -6.29
C GLY A 176 -23.65 -11.31 -6.05
N PHE A 177 -22.35 -11.29 -6.35
CA PHE A 177 -21.39 -12.36 -6.07
C PHE A 177 -20.01 -11.75 -5.85
N ARG A 178 -19.15 -12.48 -5.14
CA ARG A 178 -17.78 -12.05 -4.86
C ARG A 178 -16.90 -12.15 -6.12
N PRO A 179 -16.23 -11.06 -6.56
CA PRO A 179 -15.21 -11.12 -7.60
C PRO A 179 -14.16 -12.20 -7.31
N GLU A 180 -13.86 -13.04 -8.30
CA GLU A 180 -12.76 -14.02 -8.18
C GLU A 180 -11.42 -13.32 -8.40
N ILE A 181 -10.61 -13.26 -7.35
CA ILE A 181 -9.20 -12.91 -7.49
C ILE A 181 -8.46 -14.19 -7.89
N MET A 182 -7.91 -14.24 -9.09
CA MET A 182 -6.96 -15.30 -9.42
C MET A 182 -5.71 -15.11 -8.56
N GLU A 183 -5.36 -16.10 -7.73
CA GLU A 183 -4.04 -16.12 -7.12
C GLU A 183 -3.00 -16.16 -8.23
N PRO A 184 -1.99 -15.27 -8.22
CA PRO A 184 -0.92 -15.38 -9.19
C PRO A 184 -0.26 -16.75 -9.03
N VAL A 185 0.06 -17.39 -10.16
CA VAL A 185 0.84 -18.62 -10.16
C VAL A 185 2.15 -18.32 -9.44
N ALA A 186 2.26 -18.77 -8.19
CA ALA A 186 3.48 -18.65 -7.42
C ALA A 186 4.55 -19.42 -8.18
N GLN A 187 5.42 -18.69 -8.89
CA GLN A 187 6.65 -19.30 -9.37
C GLN A 187 7.39 -19.78 -8.13
N LYS A 188 7.80 -21.04 -8.11
CA LYS A 188 8.67 -21.57 -7.06
C LYS A 188 9.93 -20.71 -7.06
N ILE A 189 10.00 -19.77 -6.13
CA ILE A 189 11.22 -19.05 -5.84
C ILE A 189 12.05 -20.04 -5.02
N GLU A 190 13.09 -20.59 -5.64
CA GLU A 190 14.11 -21.33 -4.91
C GLU A 190 14.69 -20.36 -3.87
N SER A 191 14.38 -20.60 -2.59
CA SER A 191 14.85 -19.77 -1.50
C SER A 191 16.36 -19.96 -1.36
N GLU A 192 17.14 -19.01 -1.86
CA GLU A 192 18.48 -18.79 -1.32
C GLU A 192 18.32 -18.42 0.16
N GLU A 193 19.23 -18.93 0.98
CA GLU A 193 19.23 -18.90 2.45
C GLU A 193 18.50 -17.70 3.06
N ILE A 194 17.58 -17.97 3.99
CA ILE A 194 16.97 -16.97 4.88
C ILE A 194 18.13 -16.18 5.47
N LYS A 195 18.35 -14.96 4.98
CA LYS A 195 19.39 -14.09 5.52
C LYS A 195 19.03 -13.84 6.98
N ASN A 196 19.94 -14.20 7.89
CA ASN A 196 19.81 -13.87 9.29
C ASN A 196 19.48 -12.38 9.41
N ILE A 197 18.35 -12.07 10.07
CA ILE A 197 17.91 -10.70 10.29
C ILE A 197 19.04 -9.98 11.03
N SER A 198 19.53 -8.87 10.49
CA SER A 198 20.50 -8.04 11.20
C SER A 198 19.92 -7.62 12.55
N PRO A 199 20.62 -7.84 13.68
CA PRO A 199 20.15 -7.42 15.00
C PRO A 199 19.76 -5.93 15.04
N ALA A 200 20.43 -5.10 14.24
CA ALA A 200 20.12 -3.69 14.08
C ALA A 200 18.75 -3.44 13.45
N LEU A 201 18.41 -4.17 12.38
CA LEU A 201 17.10 -4.07 11.73
C LEU A 201 15.98 -4.56 12.65
N ARG A 202 16.23 -5.61 13.44
CA ARG A 202 15.27 -6.08 14.44
C ARG A 202 15.05 -5.03 15.52
N SER A 203 16.12 -4.42 16.04
CA SER A 203 16.01 -3.33 17.01
C SER A 203 15.25 -2.10 16.47
N LEU A 204 15.44 -1.75 15.19
CA LEU A 204 14.68 -0.68 14.54
C LEU A 204 13.19 -1.04 14.45
N ALA A 205 12.89 -2.27 14.02
CA ALA A 205 11.52 -2.75 13.91
C ALA A 205 10.82 -2.78 15.27
N ASP A 206 11.49 -3.26 16.32
CA ASP A 206 10.97 -3.27 17.69
C ASP A 206 10.71 -1.84 18.21
N SER A 207 11.50 -0.86 17.77
CA SER A 207 11.32 0.55 18.16
C SER A 207 10.16 1.23 17.44
N LEU A 208 9.80 0.78 16.23
CA LEU A 208 8.75 1.38 15.40
C LEU A 208 7.48 0.51 15.30
N CYS A 209 7.42 -0.60 16.05
CA CYS A 209 6.30 -1.53 16.00
C CYS A 209 5.00 -0.93 16.55
N ASP A 210 5.10 0.00 17.51
CA ASP A 210 3.98 0.67 18.17
C ASP A 210 3.71 2.07 17.59
N ARG A 211 2.42 2.44 17.51
CA ARG A 211 1.93 3.69 16.93
C ARG A 211 2.45 4.92 17.66
N ASP A 212 2.63 4.81 18.97
CA ASP A 212 3.10 5.90 19.84
C ASP A 212 4.59 6.24 19.60
N HIS A 213 5.37 5.29 19.08
CA HIS A 213 6.79 5.51 18.80
C HIS A 213 7.04 6.22 17.46
N TRP A 214 6.05 6.29 16.58
CA TRP A 214 6.17 7.01 15.31
C TRP A 214 6.34 8.53 15.47
N GLU A 215 6.02 9.09 16.64
CA GLU A 215 6.31 10.50 16.95
C GLU A 215 7.81 10.80 17.07
N LYS A 216 8.63 9.77 17.34
CA LYS A 216 10.10 9.86 17.46
C LYS A 216 10.82 9.14 16.32
N ALA A 217 10.09 8.77 15.26
CA ALA A 217 10.62 7.97 14.16
C ALA A 217 11.78 8.66 13.42
N ASP A 218 11.76 10.00 13.39
CA ASP A 218 12.85 10.80 12.84
C ASP A 218 14.17 10.54 13.59
N LYS A 219 14.16 10.65 14.91
CA LYS A 219 15.33 10.43 15.76
C LYS A 219 15.78 8.97 15.72
N ILE A 220 14.84 8.04 15.85
CA ILE A 220 15.11 6.59 15.83
C ILE A 220 15.82 6.19 14.53
N LEU A 221 15.33 6.67 13.38
CA LEU A 221 15.91 6.34 12.08
C LEU A 221 17.27 7.02 11.85
N GLN A 222 17.43 8.27 12.32
CA GLN A 222 18.74 8.95 12.27
C GLN A 222 19.79 8.23 13.12
N ASP A 223 19.43 7.83 14.34
CA ASP A 223 20.32 7.09 15.24
C ASP A 223 20.70 5.74 14.60
N PHE A 224 19.74 5.03 14.01
CA PHE A 224 19.99 3.81 13.23
C PHE A 224 21.00 4.05 12.10
N TRP A 225 20.81 5.08 11.27
CA TRP A 225 21.75 5.36 10.17
C TRP A 225 23.13 5.82 10.61
N LEU A 226 23.22 6.58 11.71
CA LEU A 226 24.50 6.99 12.26
C LEU A 226 25.33 5.78 12.70
N LEU A 227 24.67 4.79 13.31
CA LEU A 227 25.30 3.58 13.83
C LEU A 227 25.61 2.54 12.73
N HIS A 228 24.94 2.61 11.58
CA HIS A 228 24.99 1.58 10.53
C HIS A 228 25.31 2.11 9.13
N ASN A 229 26.04 3.23 9.04
CA ASN A 229 26.37 3.91 7.77
C ASN A 229 27.08 3.05 6.72
N GLU A 230 27.68 1.92 7.09
CA GLU A 230 28.49 1.10 6.19
C GLU A 230 27.84 -0.24 5.77
N ASP A 231 26.89 -0.79 6.55
CA ASP A 231 26.50 -2.21 6.46
C ASP A 231 25.05 -2.52 6.03
N VAL A 232 24.27 -1.53 5.55
CA VAL A 232 22.93 -1.77 4.97
C VAL A 232 22.88 -1.27 3.53
#